data_AF-A0A534NG60-F1
#
_entry.id   AF-A0A534NG60-F1
#
_cell.length_a   1.000
_cell.length_b   1.000
_cell.length_c   1.000
_cell.angle_alpha   90.00
_cell.angle_beta   90.00
_cell.angle_gamma   90.00
#
_symmetry.space_group_name_H-M   'P 1'
#
loop_
_entity.id
_entity.type
_entity.pdbx_description
1 polymer ?
#
loop_
_entity_poly.entity_id
_entity_poly.type
_entity_poly.pdbx_seq_one_letter_code
_entity_poly.pdbx_strand_id
1 'polypeptide(L)'
;MLSLIAAATSAAFWMFLGSFGRDRRLAVFAPAVFHTVPLYLGFFNFIESIPLALVLVALTERELRGASLRRAAWIAAGGAALLWLHPSGVAFALAAAFILGVTSAEPWRNKARALAPWLPAILLLGAWAVHALAARDGPGAAARTLPRWLGPKDQVLGLLRYGNVLAAHGDEIFVLAIAALFVATIAVRPRPRLDRQWRLPLLAVLSLVAYLGAPYDMGYMGYIHLRALPFLALLVIASPSIAPGPATSAILAAVVALQIAFQTSVAATYRAFDREAQITELHQVLHAAEPGKRLIAIVSSTESHLFQYQSFLHFASYYEIFRGGRARYNFAVTPWTPVRFRQGSEPVPLPRSWELRPHELDIARAVSDEDYVLVRTPGPEPQGFAMVAHAGRWSLYAPAARR
;
A
#
# COMPACT_ATOMS: atom_id res chain seq x y z
N MET A 1 14.31 1.09 3.35
CA MET A 1 12.97 1.33 3.95
C MET A 1 12.03 0.14 3.73
N LEU A 2 11.74 -0.29 2.49
CA LEU A 2 10.88 -1.44 2.19
C LEU A 2 11.22 -2.74 2.95
N SER A 3 12.50 -3.10 3.01
CA SER A 3 12.95 -4.29 3.76
C SER A 3 12.63 -4.21 5.26
N LEU A 4 12.69 -3.01 5.85
CA LEU A 4 12.32 -2.79 7.25
C LEU A 4 10.83 -3.01 7.45
N ILE A 5 9.98 -2.58 6.51
CA ILE A 5 8.53 -2.77 6.59
C ILE A 5 8.18 -4.26 6.48
N ALA A 6 8.80 -4.98 5.55
CA ALA A 6 8.60 -6.43 5.41
C ALA A 6 8.97 -7.19 6.71
N ALA A 7 10.11 -6.86 7.30
CA ALA A 7 10.55 -7.41 8.58
C ALA A 7 9.62 -7.00 9.72
N ALA A 8 9.22 -5.73 9.78
CA ALA A 8 8.31 -5.20 10.79
C ALA A 8 6.93 -5.87 10.73
N THR A 9 6.39 -6.16 9.54
CA THR A 9 5.12 -6.89 9.39
C THR A 9 5.21 -8.28 10.03
N SER A 10 6.30 -9.00 9.81
CA SER A 10 6.52 -10.32 10.40
C SER A 10 6.67 -10.26 11.92
N ALA A 11 7.46 -9.30 12.43
CA ALA A 11 7.66 -9.10 13.87
C ALA A 11 6.38 -8.64 14.59
N ALA A 12 5.64 -7.71 13.99
CA ALA A 12 4.35 -7.23 14.48
C ALA A 12 3.33 -8.36 14.51
N PHE A 13 3.29 -9.21 13.48
CA PHE A 13 2.40 -10.35 13.42
C PHE A 13 2.76 -11.44 14.45
N TRP A 14 4.06 -11.69 14.69
CA TRP A 14 4.51 -12.56 15.78
C TRP A 14 4.05 -12.05 17.16
N MET A 15 4.16 -10.73 17.40
CA MET A 15 3.67 -10.09 18.63
C MET A 15 2.15 -10.21 18.75
N PHE A 16 1.43 -9.99 17.64
CA PHE A 16 -0.01 -10.12 17.53
C PHE A 16 -0.48 -11.55 17.86
N LEU A 17 0.10 -12.56 17.24
CA LEU A 17 -0.20 -13.97 17.56
C LEU A 17 -0.02 -14.22 19.07
N GLY A 18 1.07 -13.72 19.64
CA GLY A 18 1.35 -13.82 21.06
C GLY A 18 0.32 -13.15 21.97
N SER A 19 -0.28 -12.01 21.61
CA SER A 19 -1.29 -11.35 22.45
C SER A 19 -2.61 -12.12 22.50
N PHE A 20 -2.90 -12.92 21.46
CA PHE A 20 -4.10 -13.75 21.39
C PHE A 20 -3.87 -15.20 21.86
N GLY A 21 -2.68 -15.53 22.39
CA GLY A 21 -2.33 -16.88 22.78
C GLY A 21 -2.23 -17.86 21.59
N ARG A 22 -2.03 -17.34 20.37
CA ARG A 22 -1.83 -18.14 19.17
C ARG A 22 -0.39 -18.60 19.07
N ASP A 23 -0.19 -19.69 18.34
CA ASP A 23 1.16 -20.19 18.06
C ASP A 23 1.90 -19.20 17.17
N ARG A 24 2.98 -18.64 17.72
CA ARG A 24 3.78 -17.61 17.07
C ARG A 24 4.52 -18.11 15.82
N ARG A 25 4.65 -19.43 15.64
CA ARG A 25 5.27 -20.00 14.44
C ARG A 25 4.44 -19.74 13.19
N LEU A 26 3.15 -19.44 13.29
CA LEU A 26 2.33 -18.97 12.17
C LEU A 26 2.86 -17.67 11.55
N ALA A 27 3.76 -16.94 12.23
CA ALA A 27 4.37 -15.73 11.69
C ALA A 27 5.18 -15.96 10.41
N VAL A 28 5.62 -17.19 10.13
CA VAL A 28 6.35 -17.51 8.88
C VAL A 28 5.52 -17.30 7.60
N PHE A 29 4.19 -17.19 7.72
CA PHE A 29 3.31 -16.90 6.59
C PHE A 29 3.19 -15.39 6.29
N ALA A 30 3.51 -14.51 7.25
CA ALA A 30 3.34 -13.06 7.10
C ALA A 30 4.08 -12.44 5.90
N PRO A 31 5.31 -12.87 5.52
CA PRO A 31 6.01 -12.31 4.37
C PRO A 31 5.24 -12.39 3.05
N ALA A 32 4.33 -13.37 2.88
CA ALA A 32 3.53 -13.49 1.66
C ALA A 32 2.56 -12.32 1.45
N VAL A 33 2.23 -11.57 2.50
CA VAL A 33 1.31 -10.42 2.43
C VAL A 33 2.02 -9.16 1.92
N PHE A 34 3.36 -9.15 1.91
CA PHE A 34 4.14 -7.96 1.55
C PHE A 34 4.17 -7.68 0.04
N HIS A 35 4.51 -8.68 -0.78
CA HIS A 35 4.55 -8.55 -2.24
C HIS A 35 3.17 -8.76 -2.87
N THR A 36 2.26 -7.83 -2.60
CA THR A 36 0.85 -7.89 -3.05
C THR A 36 0.46 -6.62 -3.78
N VAL A 37 -0.69 -6.63 -4.46
CA VAL A 37 -1.20 -5.49 -5.26
C VAL A 37 -1.02 -4.12 -4.60
N PRO A 38 -1.34 -3.90 -3.30
CA PRO A 38 -1.20 -2.58 -2.69
C PRO A 38 0.23 -2.00 -2.72
N LEU A 39 1.27 -2.85 -2.62
CA LEU A 39 2.66 -2.40 -2.71
C LEU A 39 2.96 -1.87 -4.12
N TYR A 40 2.52 -2.60 -5.15
CA TYR A 40 2.83 -2.30 -6.55
C TYR A 40 1.96 -1.20 -7.15
N LEU A 41 0.79 -0.94 -6.57
CA LEU A 41 0.00 0.27 -6.84
C LEU A 41 0.59 1.52 -6.15
N GLY A 42 1.72 1.40 -5.45
CA GLY A 42 2.38 2.52 -4.80
C GLY A 42 1.71 2.96 -3.50
N PHE A 43 0.89 2.12 -2.85
CA PHE A 43 0.30 2.42 -1.53
C PHE A 43 1.31 2.21 -0.39
N PHE A 44 2.48 2.83 -0.55
CA PHE A 44 3.61 2.67 0.34
C PHE A 44 3.26 3.03 1.80
N ASN A 45 2.68 4.21 2.04
CA ASN A 45 2.30 4.63 3.39
C ASN A 45 1.21 3.73 4.00
N PHE A 46 0.37 3.10 3.18
CA PHE A 46 -0.58 2.10 3.64
C PHE A 46 0.12 0.81 4.07
N ILE A 47 1.05 0.28 3.26
CA ILE A 47 1.84 -0.90 3.62
C ILE A 47 2.62 -0.67 4.92
N GLU A 48 3.15 0.54 5.13
CA GLU A 48 3.77 0.96 6.41
C GLU A 48 2.80 0.95 7.60
N SER A 49 1.53 1.27 7.37
CA SER A 49 0.52 1.31 8.42
C SER A 49 0.17 -0.08 8.98
N ILE A 50 0.35 -1.15 8.19
CA ILE A 50 -0.03 -2.52 8.56
C ILE A 50 0.69 -3.01 9.84
N PRO A 51 2.04 -3.02 9.93
CA PRO A 51 2.73 -3.48 11.13
C PRO A 51 2.36 -2.66 12.37
N LEU A 52 2.25 -1.34 12.24
CA LEU A 52 1.86 -0.48 13.36
C LEU A 52 0.42 -0.80 13.82
N ALA A 53 -0.52 -0.98 12.89
CA ALA A 53 -1.88 -1.35 13.22
C ALA A 53 -1.95 -2.70 13.95
N LEU A 54 -1.21 -3.72 13.51
CA LEU A 54 -1.13 -5.02 14.20
C LEU A 54 -0.57 -4.88 15.63
N VAL A 55 0.49 -4.09 15.80
CA VAL A 55 1.08 -3.81 17.13
C VAL A 55 0.04 -3.15 18.03
N LEU A 56 -0.68 -2.14 17.56
CA LEU A 56 -1.66 -1.41 18.38
C LEU A 56 -2.88 -2.28 18.75
N VAL A 57 -3.33 -3.15 17.83
CA VAL A 57 -4.37 -4.13 18.14
C VAL A 57 -3.87 -5.16 19.17
N ALA A 58 -2.63 -5.61 19.04
CA ALA A 58 -2.01 -6.52 20.02
C ALA A 58 -1.83 -5.87 21.40
N LEU A 59 -1.46 -4.58 21.45
CA LEU A 59 -1.38 -3.80 22.67
C LEU A 59 -2.76 -3.59 23.30
N THR A 60 -3.79 -3.33 22.49
CA THR A 60 -5.17 -3.20 22.96
C THR A 60 -5.65 -4.50 23.61
N GLU A 61 -5.39 -5.65 22.99
CA GLU A 61 -5.72 -6.96 23.58
C GLU A 61 -5.00 -7.19 24.92
N ARG A 62 -3.75 -6.73 25.05
CA ARG A 62 -3.00 -6.80 26.32
C ARG A 62 -3.54 -5.83 27.37
N GLU A 63 -3.91 -4.61 26.97
CA GLU A 63 -4.48 -3.60 27.87
C GLU A 63 -5.84 -4.01 28.43
N LEU A 64 -6.65 -4.72 27.65
CA LEU A 64 -7.92 -5.29 28.12
C LEU A 64 -7.70 -6.25 29.29
N ARG A 65 -6.63 -7.05 29.26
CA ARG A 65 -6.30 -8.04 30.31
C ARG A 65 -5.55 -7.46 31.51
N GLY A 66 -4.98 -6.27 31.36
CA GLY A 66 -4.27 -5.59 32.44
C GLY A 66 -3.74 -4.24 31.97
N ALA A 67 -3.93 -3.20 32.78
CA ALA A 67 -3.47 -1.87 32.39
C ALA A 67 -1.96 -1.70 32.46
N SER A 68 -1.46 -0.83 31.60
CA SER A 68 -0.10 -0.32 31.64
C SER A 68 -0.05 1.07 31.02
N LEU A 69 0.41 2.05 31.80
CA LEU A 69 0.62 3.42 31.31
C LEU A 69 1.53 3.45 30.07
N ARG A 70 2.56 2.60 30.04
CA ARG A 70 3.46 2.49 28.89
C ARG A 70 2.72 2.03 27.64
N ARG A 71 1.87 1.00 27.74
CA ARG A 71 1.10 0.51 26.59
C ARG A 71 0.03 1.51 26.16
N ALA A 72 -0.65 2.15 27.11
CA ALA A 72 -1.57 3.25 26.83
C ALA A 72 -0.89 4.40 26.08
N ALA A 73 0.30 4.83 26.50
CA ALA A 73 1.07 5.86 25.81
C ALA A 73 1.43 5.44 24.37
N TRP A 74 1.85 4.18 24.16
CA TRP A 74 2.10 3.65 22.82
C TRP A 74 0.85 3.58 21.96
N ILE A 75 -0.31 3.22 22.53
CA ILE A 75 -1.59 3.21 21.81
C ILE A 75 -1.97 4.63 21.37
N ALA A 76 -1.84 5.60 22.27
CA ALA A 76 -2.16 7.00 21.97
C ALA A 76 -1.24 7.59 20.89
N ALA A 77 0.08 7.48 21.09
CA ALA A 77 1.06 8.02 20.14
C ALA A 77 1.01 7.27 18.80
N GLY A 78 0.97 5.94 18.83
CA GLY A 78 0.91 5.11 17.62
C GLY A 78 -0.40 5.25 16.86
N GLY A 79 -1.54 5.38 17.56
CA GLY A 79 -2.84 5.66 16.95
C GLY A 79 -2.88 7.01 16.24
N ALA A 80 -2.27 8.06 16.83
CA ALA A 80 -2.11 9.35 16.18
C ALA A 80 -1.17 9.27 14.97
N ALA A 81 -0.05 8.55 15.09
CA ALA A 81 0.90 8.34 14.01
C ALA A 81 0.30 7.57 12.82
N LEU A 82 -0.61 6.61 13.07
CA LEU A 82 -1.29 5.86 12.02
C LEU A 82 -2.03 6.77 11.03
N LEU A 83 -2.56 7.92 11.45
CA LEU A 83 -3.25 8.84 10.54
C LEU A 83 -2.30 9.42 9.49
N TRP A 84 -1.06 9.70 9.90
CA TRP A 84 -0.01 10.21 9.02
C TRP A 84 0.57 9.14 8.10
N LEU A 85 0.51 7.87 8.51
CA LEU A 85 0.80 6.75 7.62
C LEU A 85 -0.38 6.56 6.65
N HIS A 86 -1.53 6.12 7.14
CA HIS A 86 -2.69 5.91 6.29
C HIS A 86 -4.03 5.84 7.05
N PRO A 87 -5.10 6.53 6.58
CA PRO A 87 -6.43 6.49 7.21
C PRO A 87 -7.02 5.08 7.33
N SER A 88 -6.78 4.20 6.34
CA SER A 88 -7.25 2.80 6.40
C SER A 88 -6.64 1.99 7.54
N GLY A 89 -5.37 2.28 7.92
CA GLY A 89 -4.75 1.64 9.08
C GLY A 89 -5.39 2.07 10.39
N VAL A 90 -5.72 3.37 10.52
CA VAL A 90 -6.48 3.91 11.65
C VAL A 90 -7.87 3.26 11.74
N ALA A 91 -8.60 3.22 10.63
CA ALA A 91 -9.95 2.66 10.57
C ALA A 91 -9.96 1.18 10.99
N PHE A 92 -9.03 0.38 10.47
CA PHE A 92 -8.88 -1.01 10.87
C PHE A 92 -8.57 -1.14 12.36
N ALA A 93 -7.59 -0.40 12.87
CA ALA A 93 -7.14 -0.55 14.24
C ALA A 93 -8.19 -0.09 15.26
N LEU A 94 -8.92 0.99 14.98
CA LEU A 94 -10.05 1.46 15.79
C LEU A 94 -11.21 0.45 15.79
N ALA A 95 -11.59 -0.06 14.60
CA ALA A 95 -12.65 -1.06 14.49
C ALA A 95 -12.27 -2.34 15.25
N ALA A 96 -11.04 -2.82 15.07
CA ALA A 96 -10.54 -3.98 15.80
C ALA A 96 -10.53 -3.72 17.32
N ALA A 97 -10.02 -2.58 17.78
CA ALA A 97 -10.03 -2.22 19.20
C ALA A 97 -11.44 -2.21 19.78
N PHE A 98 -12.39 -1.59 19.09
CA PHE A 98 -13.79 -1.55 19.50
C PHE A 98 -14.39 -2.97 19.60
N ILE A 99 -14.25 -3.78 18.55
CA ILE A 99 -14.73 -5.17 18.55
C ILE A 99 -14.08 -5.98 19.66
N LEU A 100 -12.78 -5.83 19.89
CA LEU A 100 -12.09 -6.51 20.99
C LEU A 100 -12.62 -6.08 22.35
N GLY A 101 -12.92 -4.79 22.55
CA GLY A 101 -13.53 -4.26 23.77
C GLY A 101 -14.94 -4.82 24.00
N VAL A 102 -15.81 -4.78 22.99
CA VAL A 102 -17.18 -5.30 23.07
C VAL A 102 -17.18 -6.81 23.35
N THR A 103 -16.34 -7.57 22.63
CA THR A 103 -16.23 -9.03 22.75
C THR A 103 -15.39 -9.51 23.94
N SER A 104 -14.78 -8.58 24.70
CA SER A 104 -14.11 -8.94 25.95
C SER A 104 -15.14 -9.22 27.05
N ALA A 105 -14.91 -10.24 27.88
CA ALA A 105 -15.67 -10.45 29.12
C ALA A 105 -15.15 -9.61 30.30
N GLU A 106 -14.36 -8.57 30.01
CA GLU A 106 -13.78 -7.70 31.03
C GLU A 106 -14.84 -6.73 31.58
N PRO A 107 -14.73 -6.27 32.84
CA PRO A 107 -15.59 -5.22 33.38
C PRO A 107 -15.54 -3.93 32.55
N TRP A 108 -16.64 -3.17 32.50
CA TRP A 108 -16.74 -1.90 31.76
C TRP A 108 -15.58 -0.94 32.05
N ARG A 109 -15.13 -0.83 33.31
CA ARG A 109 -13.99 0.01 33.70
C ARG A 109 -12.69 -0.39 32.97
N ASN A 110 -12.44 -1.69 32.82
CA ASN A 110 -11.27 -2.20 32.10
C ASN A 110 -11.40 -1.92 30.60
N LYS A 111 -12.60 -2.11 30.02
CA LYS A 111 -12.89 -1.79 28.62
C LYS A 111 -12.65 -0.30 28.33
N ALA A 112 -13.25 0.59 29.13
CA ALA A 112 -13.13 2.03 28.97
C ALA A 112 -11.66 2.48 29.09
N ARG A 113 -10.92 1.95 30.06
CA ARG A 113 -9.49 2.24 30.24
C ARG A 113 -8.63 1.75 29.08
N ALA A 114 -8.92 0.58 28.51
CA ALA A 114 -8.18 0.05 27.35
C ALA A 114 -8.50 0.80 26.04
N LEU A 115 -9.70 1.37 25.93
CA LEU A 115 -10.15 2.13 24.77
C LEU A 115 -9.83 3.63 24.85
N ALA A 116 -9.72 4.21 26.05
CA ALA A 116 -9.43 5.63 26.24
C ALA A 116 -8.16 6.13 25.50
N PRO A 117 -7.05 5.36 25.43
CA PRO A 117 -5.87 5.77 24.67
C PRO A 117 -6.10 5.96 23.17
N TRP A 118 -7.20 5.46 22.60
CA TRP A 118 -7.55 5.71 21.20
C TRP A 118 -8.16 7.10 20.95
N LEU A 119 -8.48 7.85 22.00
CA LEU A 119 -9.13 9.16 21.90
C LEU A 119 -8.37 10.15 20.98
N PRO A 120 -7.03 10.30 21.06
CA PRO A 120 -6.30 11.19 20.15
C PRO A 120 -6.47 10.80 18.68
N ALA A 121 -6.43 9.51 18.36
CA ALA A 121 -6.62 9.02 16.99
C ALA A 121 -8.05 9.30 16.48
N ILE A 122 -9.06 9.14 17.33
CA ILE A 122 -10.47 9.45 17.02
C ILE A 122 -10.64 10.94 16.75
N LEU A 123 -10.09 11.81 17.63
CA LEU A 123 -10.19 13.26 17.48
C LEU A 123 -9.47 13.74 16.20
N LEU A 124 -8.28 13.21 15.92
CA LEU A 124 -7.54 13.55 14.71
C LEU A 124 -8.25 13.07 13.44
N LEU A 125 -8.76 11.84 13.42
CA LEU A 125 -9.53 11.32 12.29
C LEU A 125 -10.81 12.13 12.05
N GLY A 126 -11.52 12.49 13.13
CA GLY A 126 -12.71 13.34 13.07
C GLY A 126 -12.39 14.75 12.54
N ALA A 127 -11.34 15.38 13.06
CA ALA A 127 -10.89 16.70 12.59
C ALA A 127 -10.49 16.67 11.11
N TRP A 128 -9.75 15.64 10.68
CA TRP A 128 -9.39 15.43 9.29
C TRP A 128 -10.61 15.24 8.39
N ALA A 129 -11.59 14.41 8.81
CA ALA A 129 -12.81 14.18 8.06
C ALA A 129 -13.66 15.46 7.91
N VAL A 130 -13.81 16.22 8.99
CA VAL A 130 -14.52 17.52 8.97
C VAL A 130 -13.81 18.50 8.03
N HIS A 131 -12.49 18.61 8.11
CA HIS A 131 -11.71 19.46 7.22
C HIS A 131 -11.87 19.06 5.74
N ALA A 132 -11.81 17.76 5.45
CA ALA A 132 -12.01 17.23 4.10
C ALA A 132 -13.40 17.55 3.53
N LEU A 133 -14.44 17.49 4.37
CA LEU A 133 -15.82 17.85 3.97
C LEU A 133 -16.03 19.36 3.79
N ALA A 134 -15.34 20.17 4.60
CA ALA A 134 -15.45 21.62 4.59
C ALA A 134 -14.74 22.28 3.39
N ALA A 135 -13.74 21.62 2.80
CA ALA A 135 -13.05 22.12 1.61
C ALA A 135 -14.03 22.28 0.43
N ARG A 136 -14.28 23.53 0.00
CA ARG A 136 -15.28 23.86 -1.05
C ARG A 136 -14.69 23.95 -2.46
N ASP A 137 -13.40 24.27 -2.58
CA ASP A 137 -12.72 24.50 -3.86
C ASP A 137 -11.38 23.74 -3.96
N GLY A 138 -10.81 23.72 -5.17
CA GLY A 138 -9.51 23.10 -5.46
C GLY A 138 -9.55 21.57 -5.42
N PRO A 139 -8.42 20.90 -5.15
CA PRO A 139 -8.36 19.45 -5.01
C PRO A 139 -9.44 18.88 -4.08
N GLY A 140 -9.86 19.64 -3.05
CA GLY A 140 -10.88 19.30 -2.05
C GLY A 140 -12.25 18.91 -2.62
N ALA A 141 -12.60 19.45 -3.79
CA ALA A 141 -13.85 19.16 -4.46
C ALA A 141 -13.99 17.67 -4.82
N ALA A 142 -12.88 16.95 -5.03
CA ALA A 142 -12.89 15.52 -5.31
C ALA A 142 -13.26 14.66 -4.08
N ALA A 143 -13.38 15.22 -2.87
CA ALA A 143 -13.99 14.50 -1.75
C ALA A 143 -15.53 14.37 -1.90
N ARG A 144 -16.13 15.11 -2.84
CA ARG A 144 -17.59 15.12 -3.11
C ARG A 144 -18.02 14.27 -4.30
N THR A 145 -17.08 13.68 -5.02
CA THR A 145 -17.43 12.70 -6.07
C THR A 145 -18.09 11.49 -5.43
N LEU A 146 -19.16 11.01 -6.07
CA LEU A 146 -19.86 9.83 -5.61
C LEU A 146 -18.91 8.63 -5.59
N PRO A 147 -18.94 7.82 -4.51
CA PRO A 147 -18.22 6.56 -4.48
C PRO A 147 -18.74 5.62 -5.56
N ARG A 148 -17.82 4.86 -6.17
CA ARG A 148 -18.15 3.84 -7.16
C ARG A 148 -17.69 2.49 -6.62
N TRP A 149 -18.54 1.48 -6.77
CA TRP A 149 -18.24 0.10 -6.39
C TRP A 149 -17.90 -0.73 -7.62
N LEU A 150 -17.08 -1.75 -7.43
CA LEU A 150 -16.92 -2.82 -8.42
C LEU A 150 -18.17 -3.68 -8.47
N GLY A 151 -18.42 -4.30 -9.62
CA GLY A 151 -19.43 -5.35 -9.73
C GLY A 151 -19.05 -6.56 -8.86
N PRO A 152 -20.02 -7.38 -8.40
CA PRO A 152 -19.75 -8.53 -7.53
C PRO A 152 -18.72 -9.51 -8.13
N LYS A 153 -18.77 -9.72 -9.45
CA LYS A 153 -17.80 -10.55 -10.18
C LYS A 153 -16.38 -10.03 -10.02
N ASP A 154 -16.18 -8.72 -10.21
CA ASP A 154 -14.85 -8.10 -10.14
C ASP A 154 -14.32 -8.06 -8.70
N GLN A 155 -15.21 -7.93 -7.71
CA GLN A 155 -14.82 -8.07 -6.30
C GLN A 155 -14.33 -9.50 -5.99
N VAL A 156 -15.00 -10.54 -6.48
CA VAL A 156 -14.55 -11.92 -6.27
C VAL A 156 -13.23 -12.19 -7.01
N LEU A 157 -13.12 -11.76 -8.26
CA LEU A 157 -11.87 -11.90 -9.03
C LEU A 157 -10.72 -11.11 -8.37
N GLY A 158 -11.00 -9.96 -7.76
CA GLY A 158 -10.04 -9.17 -7.01
C GLY A 158 -9.41 -9.92 -5.83
N LEU A 159 -10.17 -10.80 -5.16
CA LEU A 159 -9.63 -11.66 -4.09
C LEU A 159 -8.60 -12.66 -4.64
N LEU A 160 -8.90 -13.26 -5.80
CA LEU A 160 -8.03 -14.25 -6.44
C LEU A 160 -6.76 -13.60 -7.01
N ARG A 161 -6.86 -12.33 -7.42
CA ARG A 161 -5.76 -11.55 -8.02
C ARG A 161 -4.97 -10.72 -7.01
N TYR A 162 -5.22 -10.87 -5.70
CA TYR A 162 -4.54 -10.09 -4.67
C TYR A 162 -3.01 -10.25 -4.66
N GLY A 163 -2.53 -11.44 -5.04
CA GLY A 163 -1.10 -11.71 -5.21
C GLY A 163 -0.60 -11.55 -6.66
N ASN A 164 -1.48 -11.30 -7.62
CA ASN A 164 -1.15 -11.27 -9.05
C ASN A 164 -0.53 -9.92 -9.42
N VAL A 165 0.79 -9.92 -9.52
CA VAL A 165 1.67 -8.80 -9.74
C VAL A 165 2.64 -9.07 -10.88
N LEU A 166 3.19 -10.28 -10.96
CA LEU A 166 4.14 -10.68 -11.97
C LEU A 166 3.40 -10.94 -13.28
N ALA A 167 4.01 -10.58 -14.41
CA ALA A 167 3.43 -10.86 -15.73
C ALA A 167 3.34 -12.38 -15.99
N ALA A 168 4.33 -13.13 -15.50
CA ALA A 168 4.34 -14.59 -15.52
C ALA A 168 3.63 -15.18 -14.29
N HIS A 169 3.25 -16.46 -14.37
CA HIS A 169 2.43 -17.14 -13.36
C HIS A 169 3.12 -17.51 -12.04
N GLY A 170 4.27 -16.91 -11.73
CA GLY A 170 5.09 -17.30 -10.59
C GLY A 170 4.43 -17.00 -9.24
N ASP A 171 3.69 -15.90 -9.16
CA ASP A 171 2.96 -15.49 -7.95
C ASP A 171 1.70 -16.31 -7.71
N GLU A 172 0.95 -16.71 -8.74
CA GLU A 172 -0.21 -17.59 -8.59
C GLU A 172 0.21 -18.98 -8.11
N ILE A 173 1.28 -19.53 -8.67
CA ILE A 173 1.87 -20.80 -8.21
C ILE A 173 2.30 -20.65 -6.75
N PHE A 174 2.98 -19.55 -6.39
CA PHE A 174 3.38 -19.29 -5.01
C PHE A 174 2.20 -19.18 -4.06
N VAL A 175 1.16 -18.43 -4.41
CA VAL A 175 -0.07 -18.25 -3.61
C VAL A 175 -0.76 -19.59 -3.40
N LEU A 176 -0.91 -20.40 -4.44
CA LEU A 176 -1.51 -21.74 -4.34
C LEU A 176 -0.67 -22.66 -3.45
N ALA A 177 0.65 -22.67 -3.63
CA ALA A 177 1.55 -23.48 -2.83
C ALA A 177 1.54 -23.08 -1.35
N ILE A 178 1.55 -21.78 -1.04
CA ILE A 178 1.50 -21.33 0.35
C ILE A 178 0.12 -21.55 0.99
N ALA A 179 -0.96 -21.42 0.22
CA ALA A 179 -2.30 -21.78 0.69
C ALA A 179 -2.40 -23.28 0.98
N ALA A 180 -1.83 -24.14 0.12
CA ALA A 180 -1.78 -25.58 0.34
C ALA A 180 -0.98 -25.94 1.60
N LEU A 181 0.18 -25.30 1.82
CA LEU A 181 0.96 -25.49 3.05
C LEU A 181 0.24 -24.97 4.29
N PHE A 182 -0.52 -23.87 4.19
CA PHE A 182 -1.37 -23.39 5.27
C PHE A 182 -2.47 -24.39 5.61
N VAL A 183 -3.18 -24.92 4.60
CA VAL A 183 -4.20 -25.98 4.76
C VAL A 183 -3.59 -27.24 5.37
N ALA A 184 -2.40 -27.66 4.92
CA ALA A 184 -1.68 -28.79 5.49
C ALA A 184 -1.31 -28.55 6.97
N THR A 185 -0.82 -27.35 7.29
CA THR A 185 -0.45 -26.96 8.67
C THR A 185 -1.66 -27.05 9.60
N ILE A 186 -2.82 -26.53 9.17
CA ILE A 186 -4.03 -26.66 9.97
C ILE A 186 -4.47 -28.11 10.02
N ALA A 187 -4.43 -28.90 8.94
CA ALA A 187 -4.94 -30.27 8.91
C ALA A 187 -4.30 -31.20 9.98
N VAL A 188 -3.08 -30.92 10.44
CA VAL A 188 -2.40 -31.68 11.50
C VAL A 188 -3.21 -31.67 12.82
N ARG A 189 -3.27 -32.84 13.47
CA ARG A 189 -3.98 -33.10 14.73
C ARG A 189 -3.04 -33.77 15.76
N PRO A 190 -3.33 -33.70 17.07
CA PRO A 190 -4.41 -32.93 17.72
C PRO A 190 -4.07 -31.43 17.85
N ARG A 191 -5.09 -30.57 17.86
CA ARG A 191 -4.93 -29.11 18.00
C ARG A 191 -5.31 -28.66 19.41
N PRO A 192 -4.58 -27.70 20.01
CA PRO A 192 -4.97 -27.13 21.30
C PRO A 192 -6.27 -26.33 21.16
N ARG A 193 -7.16 -26.47 22.16
CA ARG A 193 -8.33 -25.61 22.30
C ARG A 193 -7.89 -24.28 22.89
N LEU A 194 -8.34 -23.17 22.28
CA LEU A 194 -8.04 -21.83 22.74
C LEU A 194 -9.31 -21.14 23.21
N ASP A 195 -9.21 -20.38 24.30
CA ASP A 195 -10.31 -19.54 24.76
C ASP A 195 -10.62 -18.44 23.73
N ARG A 196 -11.91 -18.18 23.53
CA ARG A 196 -12.45 -17.19 22.57
C ARG A 196 -11.81 -17.28 21.18
N GLN A 197 -11.56 -18.49 20.70
CA GLN A 197 -10.92 -18.74 19.40
C GLN A 197 -11.64 -18.09 18.21
N TRP A 198 -12.91 -17.70 18.38
CA TRP A 198 -13.77 -17.07 17.38
C TRP A 198 -13.49 -15.57 17.16
N ARG A 199 -12.78 -14.87 18.06
CA ARG A 199 -12.56 -13.40 17.94
C ARG A 199 -11.75 -13.03 16.70
N LEU A 200 -10.69 -13.78 16.37
CA LEU A 200 -9.90 -13.53 15.16
C LEU A 200 -10.65 -13.90 13.87
N PRO A 201 -11.37 -15.04 13.80
CA PRO A 201 -12.31 -15.30 12.72
C PRO A 201 -13.35 -14.19 12.53
N LEU A 202 -13.92 -13.65 13.62
CA LEU A 202 -14.86 -12.53 13.52
C LEU A 202 -14.21 -11.30 12.89
N LEU A 203 -13.01 -10.91 13.35
CA LEU A 203 -12.28 -9.80 12.73
C LEU A 203 -11.95 -10.06 11.25
N ALA A 204 -11.65 -11.31 10.88
CA ALA A 204 -11.43 -11.69 9.48
C ALA A 204 -12.72 -11.52 8.66
N VAL A 205 -13.86 -12.01 9.16
CA VAL A 205 -15.17 -11.84 8.52
C VAL A 205 -15.51 -10.35 8.38
N LEU A 206 -15.31 -9.54 9.42
CA LEU A 206 -15.56 -8.10 9.36
C LEU A 206 -14.61 -7.39 8.37
N SER A 207 -13.37 -7.85 8.23
CA SER A 207 -12.43 -7.33 7.23
C SER A 207 -12.86 -7.72 5.81
N LEU A 208 -13.42 -8.92 5.62
CA LEU A 208 -14.03 -9.33 4.35
C LEU A 208 -15.29 -8.50 4.04
N VAL A 209 -16.14 -8.24 5.03
CA VAL A 209 -17.29 -7.34 4.86
C VAL A 209 -16.84 -5.93 4.50
N ALA A 210 -15.77 -5.43 5.13
CA ALA A 210 -15.18 -4.13 4.79
C ALA A 210 -14.64 -4.11 3.36
N TYR A 211 -14.01 -5.19 2.90
CA TYR A 211 -13.60 -5.34 1.50
C TYR A 211 -14.79 -5.27 0.53
N LEU A 212 -15.84 -6.04 0.79
CA LEU A 212 -17.02 -6.10 -0.08
C LEU A 212 -17.85 -4.81 -0.06
N GLY A 213 -17.93 -4.15 1.10
CA GLY A 213 -18.72 -2.94 1.32
C GLY A 213 -17.99 -1.64 0.97
N ALA A 214 -16.65 -1.62 0.97
CA ALA A 214 -15.90 -0.43 0.61
C ALA A 214 -15.96 -0.15 -0.91
N PRO A 215 -15.99 1.12 -1.31
CA PRO A 215 -15.97 1.47 -2.72
C PRO A 215 -14.65 1.07 -3.41
N TYR A 216 -14.72 0.96 -4.73
CA TYR A 216 -13.53 0.91 -5.58
C TYR A 216 -12.77 2.23 -5.48
N ASP A 217 -13.43 3.33 -5.85
CA ASP A 217 -12.84 4.66 -5.80
C ASP A 217 -13.83 5.73 -5.35
N MET A 218 -13.27 6.83 -4.86
CA MET A 218 -14.00 8.06 -4.53
C MET A 218 -13.10 9.23 -4.90
N GLY A 219 -13.42 9.88 -6.02
CA GLY A 219 -12.61 10.98 -6.56
C GLY A 219 -11.28 10.47 -7.04
N TYR A 220 -10.19 11.07 -6.59
CA TYR A 220 -8.85 10.58 -6.93
C TYR A 220 -8.42 9.38 -6.05
N MET A 221 -9.19 9.00 -5.00
CA MET A 221 -8.83 7.86 -4.14
C MET A 221 -9.24 6.55 -4.80
N GLY A 222 -8.30 5.90 -5.49
CA GLY A 222 -8.51 4.57 -6.09
C GLY A 222 -8.31 3.40 -5.12
N TYR A 223 -8.84 2.24 -5.52
CA TYR A 223 -8.63 0.93 -4.90
C TYR A 223 -8.86 0.88 -3.38
N ILE A 224 -9.93 1.54 -2.89
CA ILE A 224 -10.20 1.66 -1.45
C ILE A 224 -10.47 0.30 -0.81
N HIS A 225 -11.34 -0.51 -1.43
CA HIS A 225 -11.63 -1.88 -1.02
C HIS A 225 -10.38 -2.77 -0.81
N LEU A 226 -9.38 -2.71 -1.69
CA LEU A 226 -8.18 -3.56 -1.62
C LEU A 226 -7.39 -3.40 -0.31
N ARG A 227 -7.53 -2.26 0.39
CA ARG A 227 -6.82 -1.97 1.64
C ARG A 227 -7.26 -2.86 2.81
N ALA A 228 -8.39 -3.56 2.70
CA ALA A 228 -8.80 -4.53 3.71
C ALA A 228 -8.10 -5.90 3.56
N LEU A 229 -7.57 -6.22 2.37
CA LEU A 229 -7.06 -7.57 2.05
C LEU A 229 -5.82 -7.99 2.83
N PRO A 230 -4.79 -7.13 3.05
CA PRO A 230 -3.65 -7.52 3.87
C PRO A 230 -4.06 -7.90 5.30
N PHE A 231 -4.99 -7.14 5.90
CA PHE A 231 -5.50 -7.42 7.23
C PHE A 231 -6.33 -8.71 7.25
N LEU A 232 -7.19 -8.92 6.25
CA LEU A 232 -7.94 -10.16 6.08
C LEU A 232 -7.01 -11.38 6.02
N ALA A 233 -5.98 -11.35 5.17
CA ALA A 233 -5.04 -12.45 5.01
C ALA A 233 -4.33 -12.78 6.33
N LEU A 234 -3.81 -11.77 7.03
CA LEU A 234 -3.15 -11.96 8.33
C LEU A 234 -4.11 -12.49 9.40
N LEU A 235 -5.35 -12.01 9.44
CA LEU A 235 -6.36 -12.49 10.38
C LEU A 235 -6.80 -13.93 10.10
N VAL A 236 -6.92 -14.32 8.82
CA VAL A 236 -7.16 -15.71 8.41
C VAL A 236 -6.01 -16.61 8.86
N ILE A 237 -4.77 -16.20 8.63
CA ILE A 237 -3.57 -16.93 9.06
C ILE A 237 -3.53 -17.08 10.60
N ALA A 238 -3.94 -16.07 11.35
CA ALA A 238 -3.93 -16.08 12.81
C ALA A 238 -5.12 -16.83 13.46
N SER A 239 -6.17 -17.12 12.69
CA SER A 239 -7.42 -17.70 13.18
C SER A 239 -7.32 -19.15 13.69
N PRO A 240 -6.59 -20.09 13.05
CA PRO A 240 -6.51 -21.46 13.51
C PRO A 240 -5.53 -21.66 14.69
N SER A 241 -5.75 -22.71 15.47
CA SER A 241 -4.70 -23.34 16.29
C SER A 241 -3.95 -24.36 15.45
N ILE A 242 -2.65 -24.54 15.69
CA ILE A 242 -1.84 -25.56 15.03
C ILE A 242 -1.34 -26.59 16.03
N ALA A 243 -1.15 -27.83 15.57
CA ALA A 243 -0.65 -28.90 16.41
C ALA A 243 0.83 -28.69 16.77
N PRO A 244 1.27 -28.97 18.01
CA PRO A 244 2.68 -29.08 18.31
C PRO A 244 3.25 -30.37 17.69
N GLY A 245 4.56 -30.38 17.39
CA GLY A 245 5.25 -31.59 16.92
C GLY A 245 6.05 -31.42 15.63
N PRO A 246 6.81 -32.47 15.26
CA PRO A 246 7.77 -32.43 14.15
C PRO A 246 7.10 -32.26 12.78
N ALA A 247 5.92 -32.85 12.56
CA ALA A 247 5.18 -32.72 11.30
C ALA A 247 4.83 -31.26 10.99
N THR A 248 4.25 -30.55 11.96
CA THR A 248 3.98 -29.11 11.84
C THR A 248 5.27 -28.32 11.60
N SER A 249 6.34 -28.61 12.33
CA SER A 249 7.63 -27.94 12.13
C SER A 249 8.22 -28.15 10.74
N ALA A 250 8.08 -29.36 10.17
CA ALA A 250 8.53 -29.67 8.81
C ALA A 250 7.73 -28.89 7.76
N ILE A 251 6.40 -28.81 7.91
CA ILE A 251 5.55 -28.00 7.01
C ILE A 251 5.94 -26.53 7.11
N LEU A 252 6.15 -25.99 8.31
CA LEU A 252 6.56 -24.60 8.51
C LEU A 252 7.97 -24.33 7.94
N ALA A 253 8.89 -25.29 8.01
CA ALA A 253 10.18 -25.20 7.34
C ALA A 253 10.02 -25.15 5.82
N ALA A 254 9.09 -25.95 5.25
CA ALA A 254 8.75 -25.87 3.83
C ALA A 254 8.14 -24.51 3.45
N VAL A 255 7.33 -23.90 4.32
CA VAL A 255 6.82 -22.52 4.12
C VAL A 255 7.98 -21.52 4.04
N VAL A 256 8.94 -21.61 4.96
CA VAL A 256 10.13 -20.74 4.94
C VAL A 256 10.95 -20.94 3.67
N ALA A 257 11.18 -22.19 3.27
CA ALA A 257 11.91 -22.51 2.04
C ALA A 257 11.19 -21.97 0.79
N LEU A 258 9.87 -22.14 0.70
CA LEU A 258 9.05 -21.62 -0.39
C LEU A 258 9.11 -20.08 -0.45
N GLN A 259 9.04 -19.41 0.70
CA GLN A 259 9.20 -17.96 0.79
C GLN A 259 10.57 -17.52 0.28
N ILE A 260 11.66 -18.14 0.73
CA ILE A 260 13.02 -17.81 0.26
C ILE A 260 13.15 -18.00 -1.25
N ALA A 261 12.62 -19.10 -1.79
CA ALA A 261 12.63 -19.36 -3.23
C ALA A 261 11.85 -18.29 -4.01
N PHE A 262 10.66 -17.93 -3.55
CA PHE A 262 9.85 -16.88 -4.17
C PHE A 262 10.52 -15.51 -4.09
N GLN A 263 11.06 -15.11 -2.93
CA GLN A 263 11.78 -13.84 -2.77
C GLN A 263 13.04 -13.78 -3.65
N THR A 264 13.73 -14.90 -3.84
CA THR A 264 14.88 -14.99 -4.75
C THR A 264 14.45 -14.77 -6.21
N SER A 265 13.31 -15.35 -6.60
CA SER A 265 12.70 -15.14 -7.91
C SER A 265 12.30 -13.67 -8.10
N VAL A 266 11.59 -13.07 -7.14
CA VAL A 266 11.21 -11.65 -7.16
C VAL A 266 12.45 -10.74 -7.28
N ALA A 267 13.52 -11.02 -6.53
CA ALA A 267 14.76 -10.27 -6.62
C ALA A 267 15.46 -10.42 -7.98
N ALA A 268 15.36 -11.58 -8.63
CA ALA A 268 15.83 -11.76 -10.00
C ALA A 268 14.97 -10.96 -10.99
N THR A 269 13.65 -10.93 -10.81
CA THR A 269 12.72 -10.13 -11.61
C THR A 269 12.98 -8.63 -11.46
N TYR A 270 13.24 -8.12 -10.25
CA TYR A 270 13.63 -6.71 -10.07
C TYR A 270 14.90 -6.36 -10.82
N ARG A 271 15.94 -7.20 -10.76
CA ARG A 271 17.16 -6.98 -11.53
C ARG A 271 16.93 -7.05 -13.04
N ALA A 272 16.00 -7.88 -13.49
CA ALA A 272 15.60 -7.93 -14.89
C ALA A 272 14.83 -6.66 -15.29
N PHE A 273 13.98 -6.15 -14.40
CA PHE A 273 13.26 -4.90 -14.60
C PHE A 273 14.18 -3.69 -14.64
N ASP A 274 15.22 -3.62 -13.79
CA ASP A 274 16.21 -2.53 -13.86
C ASP A 274 16.89 -2.46 -15.23
N ARG A 275 17.11 -3.63 -15.87
CA ARG A 275 17.61 -3.72 -17.25
C ARG A 275 16.56 -3.32 -18.28
N GLU A 276 15.32 -3.81 -18.16
CA GLU A 276 14.20 -3.42 -19.04
C GLU A 276 13.93 -1.90 -18.98
N ALA A 277 14.06 -1.34 -17.78
CA ALA A 277 13.87 0.06 -17.48
C ALA A 277 15.03 0.94 -17.93
N GLN A 278 16.20 0.35 -18.22
CA GLN A 278 17.43 1.08 -18.55
C GLN A 278 17.70 2.17 -17.51
N ILE A 279 17.75 1.78 -16.23
CA ILE A 279 17.79 2.72 -15.11
C ILE A 279 19.04 3.60 -15.13
N THR A 280 20.17 3.07 -15.60
CA THR A 280 21.41 3.82 -15.76
C THR A 280 21.27 4.92 -16.82
N GLU A 281 20.65 4.60 -17.95
CA GLU A 281 20.36 5.53 -19.04
C GLU A 281 19.32 6.57 -18.62
N LEU A 282 18.28 6.16 -17.89
CA LEU A 282 17.33 7.10 -17.28
C LEU A 282 18.07 8.12 -16.40
N HIS A 283 18.97 7.65 -15.52
CA HIS A 283 19.75 8.54 -14.67
C HIS A 283 20.61 9.50 -15.50
N GLN A 284 21.29 9.02 -16.55
CA GLN A 284 22.08 9.88 -17.45
C GLN A 284 21.24 11.00 -18.06
N VAL A 285 20.07 10.65 -18.59
CA VAL A 285 19.13 11.60 -19.20
C VAL A 285 18.60 12.59 -18.18
N LEU A 286 18.21 12.15 -16.98
CA LEU A 286 17.75 13.04 -15.91
C LEU A 286 18.87 13.93 -15.35
N HIS A 287 20.14 13.51 -15.41
CA HIS A 287 21.27 14.34 -14.98
C HIS A 287 21.58 15.50 -15.94
N ALA A 288 21.09 15.43 -17.18
CA ALA A 288 21.21 16.54 -18.13
C ALA A 288 20.25 17.70 -17.83
N ALA A 289 19.14 17.45 -17.12
CA ALA A 289 18.19 18.50 -16.72
C ALA A 289 18.73 19.35 -15.58
N GLU A 290 18.61 20.68 -15.65
CA GLU A 290 18.95 21.59 -14.54
C GLU A 290 18.20 21.25 -13.24
N PRO A 291 18.82 21.35 -12.05
CA PRO A 291 18.11 21.18 -10.78
C PRO A 291 16.98 22.18 -10.56
N GLY A 292 15.94 21.80 -9.82
CA GLY A 292 14.85 22.69 -9.41
C GLY A 292 13.85 23.09 -10.50
N LYS A 293 14.01 22.59 -11.75
CA LYS A 293 13.09 22.88 -12.87
C LYS A 293 11.86 21.97 -12.88
N ARG A 294 10.95 22.19 -13.82
CA ARG A 294 9.68 21.44 -13.98
C ARG A 294 9.81 20.44 -15.13
N LEU A 295 9.35 19.21 -14.91
CA LEU A 295 9.44 18.11 -15.87
C LEU A 295 8.11 17.36 -15.99
N ILE A 296 7.67 17.11 -17.23
CA ILE A 296 6.60 16.16 -17.56
C ILE A 296 7.19 14.93 -18.26
N ALA A 297 6.64 13.74 -17.99
CA ALA A 297 6.93 12.57 -18.80
C ALA A 297 5.76 12.24 -19.74
N ILE A 298 6.09 11.94 -20.99
CA ILE A 298 5.17 11.40 -22.00
C ILE A 298 5.68 10.00 -22.34
N VAL A 299 5.09 9.00 -21.68
CA VAL A 299 5.48 7.59 -21.82
C VAL A 299 4.37 6.87 -22.59
N SER A 300 4.56 6.65 -23.89
CA SER A 300 3.53 6.01 -24.73
C SER A 300 3.30 4.53 -24.39
N SER A 301 4.32 3.85 -23.87
CA SER A 301 4.22 2.46 -23.38
C SER A 301 4.63 2.41 -21.91
N THR A 302 3.63 2.31 -21.04
CA THR A 302 3.79 2.28 -19.58
C THR A 302 3.90 0.86 -19.00
N GLU A 303 3.63 -0.15 -19.82
CA GLU A 303 3.61 -1.57 -19.47
C GLU A 303 5.02 -2.16 -19.39
N SER A 304 5.18 -3.16 -18.52
CA SER A 304 6.39 -3.99 -18.43
C SER A 304 6.06 -5.42 -18.83
N HIS A 305 7.02 -6.11 -19.43
CA HIS A 305 6.88 -7.55 -19.71
C HIS A 305 7.04 -8.42 -18.45
N LEU A 306 7.42 -7.82 -17.32
CA LEU A 306 7.71 -8.50 -16.06
C LEU A 306 6.62 -8.28 -14.99
N PHE A 307 5.83 -7.22 -15.12
CA PHE A 307 4.80 -6.82 -14.15
C PHE A 307 3.46 -6.50 -14.83
N GLN A 308 2.36 -6.83 -14.16
CA GLN A 308 0.98 -6.61 -14.63
C GLN A 308 0.53 -5.15 -14.60
N TYR A 309 1.31 -4.28 -13.96
CA TYR A 309 0.98 -2.86 -13.77
C TYR A 309 1.76 -1.96 -14.71
N GLN A 310 1.24 -0.74 -14.88
CA GLN A 310 1.87 0.34 -15.64
C GLN A 310 3.12 0.87 -14.93
N SER A 311 4.19 0.08 -14.98
CA SER A 311 5.40 0.25 -14.17
C SER A 311 6.16 1.53 -14.53
N PHE A 312 6.10 1.99 -15.79
CA PHE A 312 6.83 3.19 -16.23
C PHE A 312 6.07 4.50 -16.01
N LEU A 313 4.84 4.44 -15.52
CA LEU A 313 3.89 5.57 -15.46
C LEU A 313 4.44 6.81 -14.72
N HIS A 314 5.17 6.58 -13.61
CA HIS A 314 5.63 7.65 -12.71
C HIS A 314 7.15 7.84 -12.71
N PHE A 315 7.84 7.41 -13.77
CA PHE A 315 9.31 7.50 -13.84
C PHE A 315 9.84 8.94 -13.82
N ALA A 316 9.03 9.93 -14.22
CA ALA A 316 9.36 11.36 -14.02
C ALA A 316 9.62 11.71 -12.55
N SER A 317 9.00 11.02 -11.58
CA SER A 317 9.17 11.34 -10.16
C SER A 317 10.61 11.10 -9.66
N TYR A 318 11.42 10.29 -10.34
CA TYR A 318 12.86 10.17 -10.02
C TYR A 318 13.62 11.48 -10.18
N TYR A 319 13.16 12.38 -11.06
CA TYR A 319 13.75 13.70 -11.23
C TYR A 319 13.60 14.57 -9.97
N GLU A 320 12.48 14.45 -9.24
CA GLU A 320 12.31 15.16 -7.96
C GLU A 320 13.35 14.70 -6.92
N ILE A 321 13.65 13.39 -6.90
CA ILE A 321 14.63 12.79 -6.00
C ILE A 321 16.06 13.22 -6.36
N PHE A 322 16.43 13.16 -7.63
CA PHE A 322 17.83 13.37 -8.05
C PHE A 322 18.19 14.84 -8.28
N ARG A 323 17.22 15.69 -8.63
CA ARG A 323 17.46 17.06 -9.09
C ARG A 323 16.68 18.10 -8.29
N GLY A 324 15.85 17.70 -7.33
CA GLY A 324 15.09 18.64 -6.48
C GLY A 324 14.09 19.52 -7.24
N GLY A 325 13.66 19.09 -8.44
CA GLY A 325 12.66 19.76 -9.25
C GLY A 325 11.24 19.28 -8.99
N ARG A 326 10.32 19.58 -9.91
CA ARG A 326 8.91 19.16 -9.88
C ARG A 326 8.61 18.23 -11.04
N ALA A 327 8.11 17.03 -10.75
CA ALA A 327 7.46 16.18 -11.74
C ALA A 327 5.98 16.59 -11.89
N ARG A 328 5.47 16.55 -13.12
CA ARG A 328 4.09 16.98 -13.42
C ARG A 328 3.04 16.20 -12.62
N TYR A 329 3.17 14.87 -12.59
CA TYR A 329 2.34 14.07 -11.71
C TYR A 329 2.89 14.18 -10.28
N ASN A 330 2.15 14.85 -9.40
CA ASN A 330 2.55 15.02 -8.01
C ASN A 330 1.33 14.94 -7.09
N PHE A 331 1.42 14.14 -6.02
CA PHE A 331 0.32 13.97 -5.07
C PHE A 331 -0.08 15.26 -4.35
N ALA A 332 0.75 16.31 -4.31
CA ALA A 332 0.42 17.59 -3.70
C ALA A 332 -0.80 18.29 -4.34
N VAL A 333 -1.22 17.89 -5.54
CA VAL A 333 -2.48 18.34 -6.17
C VAL A 333 -3.71 17.53 -5.73
N THR A 334 -3.55 16.53 -4.86
CA THR A 334 -4.66 15.71 -4.34
C THR A 334 -5.16 16.23 -2.99
N PRO A 335 -6.46 16.13 -2.69
CA PRO A 335 -7.03 16.77 -1.50
C PRO A 335 -6.64 16.16 -0.16
N TRP A 336 -6.26 14.90 -0.13
CA TRP A 336 -6.05 14.19 1.14
C TRP A 336 -4.59 14.14 1.59
N THR A 337 -3.62 14.46 0.71
CA THR A 337 -2.25 14.63 1.19
C THR A 337 -2.18 15.93 2.01
N PRO A 338 -1.43 15.99 3.10
CA PRO A 338 -1.23 17.24 3.85
C PRO A 338 -0.25 18.21 3.14
N VAL A 339 0.50 17.73 2.14
CA VAL A 339 1.50 18.52 1.40
C VAL A 339 0.84 19.27 0.24
N ARG A 340 1.12 20.57 0.11
CA ARG A 340 0.53 21.44 -0.93
C ARG A 340 1.59 22.22 -1.68
N PHE A 341 1.30 22.55 -2.94
CA PHE A 341 2.03 23.58 -3.67
C PHE A 341 1.85 24.94 -2.99
N ARG A 342 2.85 25.81 -3.14
CA ARG A 342 2.69 27.22 -2.79
C ARG A 342 1.71 27.85 -3.78
N GLN A 343 0.91 28.79 -3.31
CA GLN A 343 -0.03 29.51 -4.16
C GLN A 343 0.70 30.16 -5.35
N GLY A 344 0.19 29.96 -6.56
CA GLY A 344 0.77 30.43 -7.82
C GLY A 344 1.86 29.53 -8.41
N SER A 345 2.19 28.40 -7.75
CA SER A 345 3.16 27.41 -8.25
C SER A 345 2.52 26.10 -8.70
N GLU A 346 1.19 26.03 -8.67
CA GLU A 346 0.43 24.88 -9.10
C GLU A 346 0.65 24.58 -10.59
N PRO A 347 0.72 23.30 -10.99
CA PRO A 347 0.78 22.94 -12.41
C PRO A 347 -0.51 23.32 -13.13
N VAL A 348 -0.41 23.56 -14.45
CA VAL A 348 -1.61 23.75 -15.28
C VAL A 348 -2.53 22.51 -15.15
N PRO A 349 -3.84 22.67 -14.89
CA PRO A 349 -4.73 21.53 -14.72
C PRO A 349 -4.80 20.66 -15.98
N LEU A 350 -4.57 19.35 -15.80
CA LEU A 350 -4.73 18.31 -16.82
C LEU A 350 -5.95 17.43 -16.52
N PRO A 351 -6.52 16.75 -17.54
CA PRO A 351 -7.61 15.81 -17.34
C PRO A 351 -7.24 14.73 -16.31
N ARG A 352 -8.25 14.22 -15.58
CA ARG A 352 -8.03 13.12 -14.64
C ARG A 352 -7.48 11.91 -15.39
N SER A 353 -6.47 11.27 -14.80
CA SER A 353 -5.86 10.05 -15.35
C SER A 353 -5.23 10.21 -16.74
N TRP A 354 -4.80 11.43 -17.08
CA TRP A 354 -4.07 11.73 -18.31
C TRP A 354 -2.84 10.84 -18.46
N GLU A 355 -2.20 10.49 -17.35
CA GLU A 355 -1.01 9.64 -17.31
C GLU A 355 -1.31 8.23 -17.84
N LEU A 356 -2.53 7.71 -17.64
CA LEU A 356 -2.95 6.39 -18.11
C LEU A 356 -3.30 6.38 -19.61
N ARG A 357 -3.51 7.56 -20.20
CA ARG A 357 -3.97 7.75 -21.58
C ARG A 357 -3.14 8.83 -22.28
N PRO A 358 -1.84 8.61 -22.46
CA PRO A 358 -0.94 9.60 -23.04
C PRO A 358 -1.32 10.00 -24.47
N HIS A 359 -2.10 9.17 -25.18
CA HIS A 359 -2.60 9.45 -26.53
C HIS A 359 -3.80 10.41 -26.56
N GLU A 360 -4.53 10.57 -25.45
CA GLU A 360 -5.63 11.54 -25.31
C GLU A 360 -5.13 12.91 -24.80
N LEU A 361 -3.84 13.02 -24.49
CA LEU A 361 -3.25 14.23 -23.90
C LEU A 361 -3.05 15.31 -24.97
N ASP A 362 -3.60 16.50 -24.73
CA ASP A 362 -3.19 17.72 -25.43
C ASP A 362 -1.76 18.08 -25.00
N ILE A 363 -0.79 17.63 -25.81
CA ILE A 363 0.64 17.79 -25.53
C ILE A 363 1.01 19.26 -25.42
N ALA A 364 0.50 20.12 -26.30
CA ALA A 364 0.84 21.55 -26.32
C ALA A 364 0.43 22.23 -25.00
N ARG A 365 -0.75 21.92 -24.49
CA ARG A 365 -1.18 22.37 -23.16
C ARG A 365 -0.36 21.74 -22.04
N ALA A 366 -0.05 20.45 -22.13
CA ALA A 366 0.65 19.72 -21.08
C ALA A 366 2.09 20.18 -20.85
N VAL A 367 2.77 20.63 -21.90
CA VAL A 367 4.16 21.11 -21.84
C VAL A 367 4.26 22.64 -21.64
N SER A 368 3.12 23.36 -21.63
CA SER A 368 3.09 24.84 -21.62
C SER A 368 3.77 25.49 -20.42
N ASP A 369 3.81 24.81 -19.28
CA ASP A 369 4.46 25.23 -18.05
C ASP A 369 5.57 24.26 -17.61
N GLU A 370 6.22 23.59 -18.56
CA GLU A 370 7.29 22.62 -18.29
C GLU A 370 8.61 23.08 -18.90
N ASP A 371 9.69 22.89 -18.16
CA ASP A 371 11.04 23.23 -18.62
C ASP A 371 11.68 22.04 -19.36
N TYR A 372 11.20 20.83 -19.08
CA TYR A 372 11.68 19.60 -19.70
C TYR A 372 10.55 18.62 -20.02
N VAL A 373 10.72 17.87 -21.09
CA VAL A 373 9.87 16.74 -21.47
C VAL A 373 10.71 15.48 -21.52
N LEU A 374 10.37 14.50 -20.67
CA LEU A 374 10.95 13.17 -20.68
C LEU A 374 10.10 12.25 -21.55
N VAL A 375 10.72 11.57 -22.51
CA VAL A 375 10.06 10.62 -23.41
C VAL A 375 10.74 9.27 -23.32
N ARG A 376 9.94 8.20 -23.33
CA ARG A 376 10.42 6.83 -23.49
C ARG A 376 10.08 6.33 -24.89
N THR A 377 11.07 5.87 -25.65
CA THR A 377 10.91 5.36 -27.01
C THR A 377 10.25 3.97 -27.01
N PRO A 378 9.30 3.71 -27.93
CA PRO A 378 8.71 4.66 -28.89
C PRO A 378 7.82 5.69 -28.20
N GLY A 379 7.92 6.95 -28.62
CA GLY A 379 7.15 8.07 -28.07
C GLY A 379 7.23 9.31 -28.97
N PRO A 380 6.39 10.32 -28.75
CA PRO A 380 6.34 11.50 -29.63
C PRO A 380 7.58 12.37 -29.47
N GLU A 381 8.00 13.02 -30.56
CA GLU A 381 8.90 14.17 -30.49
C GLU A 381 8.07 15.42 -30.17
N PRO A 382 8.25 16.06 -29.00
CA PRO A 382 7.45 17.20 -28.60
C PRO A 382 7.74 18.43 -29.48
N GLN A 383 6.71 18.93 -30.17
CA GLN A 383 6.83 20.13 -31.01
C GLN A 383 7.26 21.35 -30.19
N GLY A 384 8.18 22.15 -30.73
CA GLY A 384 8.71 23.34 -30.05
C GLY A 384 9.79 23.04 -29.00
N PHE A 385 10.20 21.78 -28.86
CA PHE A 385 11.30 21.38 -27.99
C PHE A 385 12.44 20.77 -28.82
N ALA A 386 13.67 20.96 -28.36
CA ALA A 386 14.87 20.35 -28.89
C ALA A 386 15.40 19.27 -27.93
N MET A 387 15.87 18.16 -28.48
CA MET A 387 16.48 17.09 -27.69
C MET A 387 17.77 17.60 -27.05
N VAL A 388 17.88 17.45 -25.73
CA VAL A 388 19.07 17.85 -24.95
C VAL A 388 19.90 16.66 -24.49
N ALA A 389 19.28 15.49 -24.31
CA ALA A 389 19.97 14.26 -23.95
C ALA A 389 19.20 13.04 -24.45
N HIS A 390 19.95 11.99 -24.78
CA HIS A 390 19.42 10.70 -25.20
C HIS A 390 20.32 9.59 -24.67
N ALA A 391 19.71 8.57 -24.06
CA ALA A 391 20.40 7.33 -23.69
C ALA A 391 19.40 6.18 -23.70
N GLY A 392 19.72 5.10 -24.42
CA GLY A 392 18.85 3.94 -24.56
C GLY A 392 17.46 4.33 -25.10
N ARG A 393 16.41 4.00 -24.35
CA ARG A 393 15.03 4.37 -24.68
C ARG A 393 14.61 5.72 -24.10
N TRP A 394 15.46 6.42 -23.38
CA TRP A 394 15.10 7.66 -22.71
C TRP A 394 15.63 8.86 -23.49
N SER A 395 14.78 9.85 -23.69
CA SER A 395 15.14 11.12 -24.33
C SER A 395 14.57 12.28 -23.51
N LEU A 396 15.38 13.31 -23.31
CA LEU A 396 14.99 14.55 -22.65
C LEU A 396 15.00 15.67 -23.67
N TYR A 397 13.96 16.48 -23.63
CA TYR A 397 13.80 17.64 -24.48
C TYR A 397 13.63 18.91 -23.63
N ALA A 398 14.13 20.04 -24.13
CA ALA A 398 13.93 21.37 -23.55
C ALA A 398 13.37 22.32 -24.62
N PRO A 399 12.70 23.44 -24.26
CA PRO A 399 12.18 24.38 -25.24
C PRO A 399 13.26 24.79 -26.24
N ALA A 400 12.94 24.69 -27.53
CA ALA A 400 13.85 25.16 -28.57
C ALA A 400 14.06 26.67 -28.39
N ALA A 401 15.33 27.11 -28.39
CA ALA A 401 15.61 28.54 -28.40
C ALA A 401 14.85 29.18 -29.57
N ARG A 402 14.07 30.24 -29.30
CA ARG A 402 13.42 31.03 -30.35
C ARG A 402 14.54 31.53 -31.27
N ARG A 403 14.66 30.95 -32.45
CA ARG A 403 15.57 31.45 -33.49
C ARG A 403 15.03 32.73 -34.07
#